data_AF-A0A2C7ZMZ4-F1
#
_entry.id   AF-A0A2C7ZMZ4-F1
#
_cell.length_a   1.000
_cell.length_b   1.000
_cell.length_c   1.000
_cell.angle_alpha   90.00
_cell.angle_beta   90.00
_cell.angle_gamma   90.00
#
_symmetry.space_group_name_H-M   'P 1'
#
loop_
_entity.id
_entity.type
_entity.pdbx_description
1 polymer ?
#
loop_
_entity_poly.entity_id
_entity_poly.type
_entity_poly.pdbx_seq_one_letter_code
_entity_poly.pdbx_strand_id
1 'polypeptide(L)'
;MSTRDDYAGLSDTVLYDVFYEAGTMVGGALVASWRRAEAAGDQVAAQQFRDEHFSVNHERNAVAARDREGQIAWILRWEARREELRRAADGDDTRPASH
;
A
#
# COMPACT_ATOMS: atom_id res chain seq x y z
N MET A 1 3.42 2.89 -13.10
CA MET A 1 4.30 2.76 -11.92
C MET A 1 5.26 3.92 -11.96
N SER A 2 5.36 4.65 -10.87
CA SER A 2 6.30 5.76 -10.76
C SER A 2 7.73 5.21 -10.70
N THR A 3 8.69 6.08 -10.98
CA THR A 3 10.13 5.82 -10.98
C THR A 3 10.84 6.81 -10.07
N ARG A 4 12.12 6.55 -9.75
CA ARG A 4 12.90 7.44 -8.89
C ARG A 4 12.99 8.86 -9.46
N ASP A 5 13.07 8.98 -10.79
CA ASP A 5 13.25 10.25 -11.49
C ASP A 5 12.04 11.18 -11.39
N ASP A 6 10.84 10.62 -11.20
CA ASP A 6 9.60 11.38 -10.99
C ASP A 6 9.67 12.25 -9.71
N TYR A 7 10.55 11.91 -8.77
CA TYR A 7 10.72 12.59 -7.49
C TYR A 7 11.94 13.54 -7.47
N ALA A 8 12.78 13.57 -8.51
CA ALA A 8 14.05 14.30 -8.49
C ALA A 8 13.88 15.81 -8.26
N GLY A 9 12.78 16.40 -8.76
CA GLY A 9 12.50 17.83 -8.65
C GLY A 9 11.71 18.27 -7.40
N LEU A 10 11.25 17.34 -6.57
CA LEU A 10 10.42 17.69 -5.42
C LEU A 10 11.25 18.28 -4.28
N SER A 11 10.75 19.31 -3.60
CA SER A 11 11.32 19.73 -2.32
C SER A 11 11.23 18.62 -1.27
N ASP A 12 12.07 18.63 -0.23
CA ASP A 12 12.03 17.61 0.82
C ASP A 12 10.68 17.56 1.56
N THR A 13 10.04 18.72 1.78
CA THR A 13 8.70 18.78 2.38
C THR A 13 7.66 18.12 1.49
N VAL A 14 7.65 18.46 0.20
CA VAL A 14 6.69 17.87 -0.75
C VAL A 14 6.94 16.36 -0.91
N LEU A 15 8.21 15.93 -0.93
CA LEU A 15 8.51 14.50 -0.98
C LEU A 15 8.01 13.77 0.27
N TYR A 16 8.17 14.37 1.45
CA TYR A 16 7.66 13.79 2.68
C TYR A 16 6.14 13.67 2.68
N ASP A 17 5.43 14.68 2.16
CA ASP A 17 3.97 14.64 2.01
C ASP A 17 3.55 13.50 1.07
N VAL A 18 4.20 13.37 -0.09
CA VAL A 18 3.96 12.28 -1.06
C VAL A 18 4.25 10.91 -0.42
N PHE A 19 5.33 10.80 0.34
CA PHE A 19 5.66 9.58 1.08
C PHE A 19 4.56 9.22 2.10
N TYR A 20 4.08 10.19 2.87
CA TYR A 20 3.04 9.97 3.86
C TYR A 20 1.70 9.60 3.20
N GLU A 21 1.36 10.24 2.08
CA GLU A 21 0.18 9.93 1.29
C GLU A 21 0.26 8.51 0.70
N ALA A 22 1.40 8.11 0.11
CA ALA A 22 1.59 6.77 -0.44
C ALA A 22 1.35 5.67 0.62
N GLY A 23 1.89 5.85 1.83
CA GLY A 23 1.65 4.95 2.97
C GLY A 23 0.16 4.90 3.39
N THR A 24 -0.50 6.05 3.38
CA THR A 24 -1.95 6.14 3.68
C THR A 24 -2.79 5.39 2.66
N MET A 25 -2.45 5.53 1.37
CA MET A 25 -3.17 4.91 0.26
C MET A 25 -3.04 3.39 0.25
N VAL A 26 -1.84 2.84 0.49
CA VAL A 26 -1.67 1.38 0.62
C VAL A 26 -2.35 0.85 1.89
N GLY A 27 -2.32 1.60 2.99
CA GLY A 27 -3.04 1.24 4.22
C GLY A 27 -4.55 1.09 4.01
N GLY A 28 -5.16 2.03 3.28
CA GLY A 28 -6.57 1.93 2.89
C GLY A 28 -6.87 0.71 2.01
N ALA A 29 -5.98 0.38 1.07
CA ALA A 29 -6.13 -0.80 0.22
C ALA A 29 -6.05 -2.11 1.03
N LEU A 30 -5.12 -2.20 1.99
CA LEU A 30 -4.99 -3.35 2.89
C LEU A 30 -6.24 -3.55 3.76
N VAL A 31 -6.82 -2.46 4.30
CA VAL A 31 -8.08 -2.54 5.06
C VAL A 31 -9.23 -3.02 4.18
N ALA A 32 -9.32 -2.55 2.93
CA ALA A 32 -10.34 -3.02 2.00
C ALA A 32 -10.18 -4.53 1.70
N SER A 33 -8.96 -4.99 1.46
CA SER A 33 -8.67 -6.41 1.22
C SER A 33 -8.94 -7.29 2.45
N TRP A 34 -8.56 -6.81 3.64
CA TRP A 34 -8.90 -7.46 4.92
C TRP A 34 -10.41 -7.67 5.03
N ARG A 35 -11.21 -6.63 4.85
CA ARG A 35 -12.69 -6.73 4.95
C ARG A 35 -13.30 -7.70 3.92
N ARG A 36 -12.74 -7.75 2.71
CA ARG A 36 -13.18 -8.72 1.69
C ARG A 36 -12.87 -10.15 2.10
N ALA A 37 -11.66 -10.41 2.61
CA ALA A 37 -11.26 -11.71 3.11
C ALA A 37 -12.15 -12.18 4.28
N GLU A 38 -12.47 -11.28 5.22
CA GLU A 38 -13.43 -11.57 6.30
C GLU A 38 -14.81 -11.94 5.75
N ALA A 39 -15.33 -11.18 4.78
CA ALA A 39 -16.61 -11.46 4.15
C ALA A 39 -16.64 -12.80 3.40
N ALA A 40 -15.51 -13.22 2.83
CA ALA A 40 -15.34 -14.53 2.19
C ALA A 40 -15.09 -15.68 3.17
N GLY A 41 -14.95 -15.39 4.47
CA GLY A 41 -14.60 -16.39 5.49
C GLY A 41 -13.12 -16.81 5.51
N ASP A 42 -12.26 -16.15 4.72
CA ASP A 42 -10.82 -16.42 4.68
C ASP A 42 -10.09 -15.67 5.80
N GLN A 43 -10.10 -16.28 6.99
CA GLN A 43 -9.48 -15.72 8.18
C GLN A 43 -7.95 -15.63 8.07
N VAL A 44 -7.32 -16.49 7.26
CA VAL A 44 -5.86 -16.46 7.08
C VAL A 44 -5.46 -15.24 6.26
N ALA A 45 -6.13 -15.01 5.12
CA ALA A 45 -5.88 -13.82 4.31
C ALA A 45 -6.24 -12.53 5.07
N ALA A 46 -7.34 -12.53 5.83
CA ALA A 46 -7.73 -11.40 6.69
C ALA A 46 -6.62 -11.03 7.68
N GLN A 47 -6.07 -12.01 8.40
CA GLN A 47 -4.98 -11.79 9.35
C GLN A 47 -3.71 -11.27 8.66
N GLN A 48 -3.36 -11.81 7.49
CA GLN A 48 -2.20 -11.34 6.71
C GLN A 48 -2.33 -9.86 6.32
N PHE A 49 -3.48 -9.44 5.77
CA PHE A 49 -3.69 -8.04 5.39
C PHE A 49 -3.69 -7.10 6.61
N ARG A 50 -4.23 -7.57 7.73
CA ARG A 50 -4.20 -6.82 9.00
C ARG A 50 -2.78 -6.60 9.50
N ASP A 51 -1.96 -7.64 9.52
CA ASP A 51 -0.56 -7.56 9.97
C ASP A 51 0.26 -6.65 9.06
N GLU A 52 0.05 -6.74 7.74
CA GLU A 52 0.70 -5.87 6.78
C GLU A 52 0.31 -4.39 6.97
N HIS A 53 -0.97 -4.09 7.25
CA HIS A 53 -1.41 -2.72 7.57
C HIS A 53 -0.68 -2.16 8.81
N PHE A 54 -0.44 -2.98 9.84
CA PHE A 54 0.35 -2.54 10.99
C PHE A 54 1.82 -2.33 10.63
N SER A 55 2.39 -3.16 9.76
CA SER A 55 3.76 -2.98 9.25
C SER A 55 3.91 -1.63 8.54
N VAL A 56 2.98 -1.26 7.66
CA VAL A 56 3.01 0.04 6.95
C VAL A 56 3.07 1.22 7.94
N ASN A 57 2.31 1.17 9.02
CA ASN A 57 2.35 2.21 10.04
C ASN A 57 3.71 2.27 10.76
N HIS A 58 4.33 1.12 11.03
CA HIS A 58 5.65 1.05 11.63
C HIS A 58 6.74 1.57 10.68
N GLU A 59 6.73 1.10 9.44
CA GLU A 59 7.63 1.52 8.36
C GLU A 59 7.58 3.04 8.16
N ARG A 60 6.38 3.62 8.11
CA ARG A 60 6.20 5.06 7.97
C ARG A 60 6.83 5.85 9.11
N ASN A 61 6.71 5.37 10.34
CA ASN A 61 7.26 6.02 11.53
C ASN A 61 8.78 5.86 11.65
N ALA A 62 9.37 4.85 11.00
CA ALA A 62 10.81 4.59 11.04
C ALA A 62 11.61 5.46 10.05
N VAL A 63 10.97 5.97 9.00
CA VAL A 63 11.63 6.79 7.97
C VAL A 63 11.73 8.24 8.43
N ALA A 64 12.94 8.78 8.46
CA ALA A 64 13.16 10.17 8.82
C ALA A 64 12.67 11.14 7.72
N ALA A 65 12.14 12.30 8.12
CA ALA A 65 11.66 13.31 7.17
C ALA A 65 12.74 13.87 6.21
N ARG A 66 14.02 13.71 6.56
CA ARG A 66 15.18 14.08 5.72
C ARG A 66 15.79 12.90 4.95
N ASP A 67 15.28 11.69 5.15
CA ASP A 67 15.76 10.49 4.45
C ASP A 67 15.09 10.37 3.09
N ARG A 68 15.60 11.16 2.14
CA ARG A 68 15.05 11.29 0.80
C ARG A 68 15.02 9.95 0.05
N GLU A 69 16.10 9.19 0.15
CA GLU A 69 16.22 7.89 -0.51
C GLU A 69 15.34 6.82 0.12
N GLY A 70 15.22 6.82 1.45
CA GLY A 70 14.28 5.96 2.16
C GLY A 70 12.83 6.25 1.77
N GLN A 71 12.45 7.54 1.71
CA GLN A 71 11.11 7.96 1.30
C GLN A 71 10.76 7.46 -0.11
N ILE A 72 11.64 7.69 -1.09
CA ILE A 72 11.41 7.25 -2.48
C ILE A 72 11.32 5.72 -2.57
N ALA A 73 12.20 4.99 -1.88
CA ALA A 73 12.16 3.53 -1.89
C ALA A 73 10.83 2.98 -1.35
N TRP A 74 10.29 3.58 -0.29
CA TRP A 74 9.02 3.17 0.28
C TRP A 74 7.82 3.58 -0.58
N ILE A 75 7.82 4.78 -1.17
CA ILE A 75 6.78 5.18 -2.13
C ILE A 75 6.65 4.11 -3.23
N LEU A 76 7.77 3.76 -3.86
CA LEU A 76 7.77 2.78 -4.96
C LEU A 76 7.25 1.39 -4.52
N ARG A 77 7.64 0.94 -3.32
CA ARG A 77 7.17 -0.34 -2.75
C ARG A 77 5.68 -0.33 -2.47
N TRP A 78 5.18 0.73 -1.83
CA TRP A 78 3.77 0.82 -1.46
C TRP A 78 2.86 1.04 -2.68
N GLU A 79 3.31 1.79 -3.69
CA GLU A 79 2.60 1.90 -4.96
C GLU A 79 2.49 0.55 -5.68
N ALA A 80 3.60 -0.20 -5.75
CA ALA A 80 3.61 -1.54 -6.33
C ALA A 80 2.61 -2.46 -5.61
N ARG A 81 2.67 -2.47 -4.28
CA ARG A 81 1.80 -3.29 -3.44
C ARG A 81 0.33 -2.90 -3.58
N ARG A 82 0.03 -1.60 -3.59
CA ARG A 82 -1.34 -1.09 -3.81
C ARG A 82 -1.89 -1.55 -5.15
N GLU A 83 -1.08 -1.54 -6.20
CA GLU A 83 -1.48 -2.01 -7.52
C GLU A 83 -1.70 -3.54 -7.55
N GLU A 84 -0.89 -4.33 -6.84
CA GLU A 84 -1.16 -5.77 -6.64
C GLU A 84 -2.50 -6.03 -5.96
N LEU A 85 -2.78 -5.31 -4.85
CA LEU A 85 -4.03 -5.43 -4.11
C LEU A 85 -5.24 -5.03 -4.97
N ARG A 86 -5.08 -3.99 -5.79
CA ARG A 86 -6.10 -3.56 -6.75
C ARG A 86 -6.37 -4.66 -7.77
N ARG A 87 -5.33 -5.21 -8.41
CA ARG A 87 -5.49 -6.29 -9.40
C ARG A 87 -6.11 -7.55 -8.81
N ALA A 88 -5.76 -7.88 -7.57
CA ALA A 88 -6.39 -9.00 -6.86
C ALA A 88 -7.88 -8.77 -6.62
N ALA A 89 -8.27 -7.53 -6.26
CA ALA A 89 -9.68 -7.18 -6.08
C ALA A 89 -10.47 -7.16 -7.40
N ASP A 90 -9.90 -6.59 -8.46
CA ASP A 90 -10.55 -6.51 -9.79
C ASP A 90 -10.67 -7.90 -10.43
N GLY A 91 -9.72 -8.81 -10.17
CA GLY A 91 -9.76 -10.19 -10.64
C GLY A 91 -10.79 -11.08 -9.94
N ASP A 92 -11.11 -10.78 -8.67
CA ASP A 92 -12.13 -11.52 -7.90
C ASP A 92 -13.56 -11.20 -8.37
N ASP A 93 -13.80 -9.95 -8.82
CA ASP A 93 -15.08 -9.51 -9.40
C ASP A 93 -15.44 -10.20 -10.72
N THR A 94 -14.48 -10.84 -11.39
CA THR A 94 -14.69 -11.58 -12.66
C THR A 94 -15.02 -13.07 -12.49
N ARG A 95 -15.15 -13.59 -11.27
CA ARG A 95 -15.53 -15.00 -11.06
C ARG A 95 -17.05 -15.14 -11.11
N PRO A 96 -17.66 -15.73 -12.16
CA PRO A 96 -19.09 -15.98 -12.15
C PRO A 96 -19.43 -16.92 -11.00
N ALA A 97 -20.49 -16.59 -10.25
CA ALA A 97 -21.06 -17.48 -9.25
C ALA A 97 -21.52 -18.76 -9.95
N SER A 98 -20.77 -19.85 -9.76
CA SER A 98 -21.21 -21.18 -10.17
C SER A 98 -22.38 -21.58 -9.28
N HIS A 99 -23.57 -21.59 -9.86
CA HIS A 99 -24.77 -22.25 -9.34
C HIS A 99 -24.74 -23.74 -9.65
#